data_AF-Q9KL40-F1
#
_entry.id   AF-Q9KL40-F1
#
_cell.length_a   1.000
_cell.length_b   1.000
_cell.length_c   1.000
_cell.angle_alpha   90.00
_cell.angle_beta   90.00
_cell.angle_gamma   90.00
#
_symmetry.space_group_name_H-M   'P 1'
#
loop_
_entity.id
_entity.type
_entity.pdbx_description
1 polymer ?
#
loop_
_entity_poly.entity_id
_entity_poly.type
_entity_poly.pdbx_seq_one_letter_code
_entity_poly.pdbx_strand_id
1 'polypeptide(L)'
;MYSGAYSFVQISTAAYRISITRLEKTMESLQQQVAQLLEQQPTLLPAAMAEQLNVTEFDIVHALPEEMVAVVDGSHAQTILESLPEWGPVTTIMTIAGSIFEVKAPFPKGKVARGYYNLMGRDGELHGHLKLENISHVALVSKPFMGRESHYFGFFTAQGENAFKIYLGRDEKRELIPEQVARFKAMQQQHKQ
;
A
#
# COMPACT_ATOMS: atom_id res chain seq x y z
N MET A 1 -57.33 30.94 25.16
CA MET A 1 -57.46 29.56 25.69
C MET A 1 -56.83 28.59 24.69
N TYR A 2 -55.54 28.27 24.86
CA TYR A 2 -54.88 27.17 24.17
C TYR A 2 -53.92 26.54 25.19
N SER A 3 -54.35 25.49 25.87
CA SER A 3 -53.48 24.66 26.72
C SER A 3 -53.07 23.42 25.93
N GLY A 4 -51.90 23.47 25.31
CA GLY A 4 -51.29 22.30 24.67
C GLY A 4 -50.63 21.42 25.73
N ALA A 5 -51.07 20.18 25.85
CA ALA A 5 -50.45 19.17 26.69
C ALA A 5 -49.16 18.68 26.04
N TYR A 6 -48.01 18.97 26.66
CA TYR A 6 -46.75 18.33 26.33
C TYR A 6 -46.75 16.91 26.91
N SER A 7 -46.86 15.88 26.06
CA SER A 7 -46.62 14.50 26.49
C SER A 7 -45.12 14.25 26.51
N PHE A 8 -44.55 14.08 27.71
CA PHE A 8 -43.21 13.53 27.87
C PHE A 8 -43.22 12.07 27.42
N VAL A 9 -42.59 11.77 26.30
CA VAL A 9 -42.28 10.39 25.90
C VAL A 9 -41.19 9.89 26.84
N GLN A 10 -41.56 9.07 27.82
CA GLN A 10 -40.59 8.29 28.61
C GLN A 10 -39.94 7.26 27.70
N ILE A 11 -38.78 7.59 27.14
CA ILE A 11 -37.89 6.60 26.53
C ILE A 11 -37.45 5.67 27.66
N SER A 12 -37.74 4.37 27.55
CA SER A 12 -37.34 3.41 28.55
C SER A 12 -35.81 3.37 28.65
N THR A 13 -35.29 3.25 29.87
CA THR A 13 -33.86 3.06 30.13
C THR A 13 -33.31 1.83 29.38
N ALA A 14 -34.15 0.84 29.07
CA ALA A 14 -33.79 -0.30 28.24
C ALA A 14 -33.57 0.09 26.77
N ALA A 15 -34.44 0.90 26.16
CA ALA A 15 -34.27 1.35 24.78
C ALA A 15 -33.05 2.30 24.64
N TYR A 16 -32.82 3.16 25.63
CA TYR A 16 -31.62 4.00 25.69
C TYR A 16 -30.35 3.15 25.88
N ARG A 17 -30.36 2.15 26.77
CA ARG A 17 -29.25 1.21 26.94
C ARG A 17 -28.98 0.36 25.71
N ILE A 18 -30.01 -0.10 24.98
CA ILE A 18 -29.86 -0.85 23.71
C ILE A 18 -29.28 0.04 22.61
N SER A 19 -29.65 1.33 22.58
CA SER A 19 -29.10 2.30 21.64
C SER A 19 -27.63 2.60 21.96
N ILE A 20 -27.27 2.70 23.24
CA ILE A 20 -25.89 2.85 23.70
C ILE A 20 -25.07 1.57 23.44
N THR A 21 -25.60 0.36 23.66
CA THR A 21 -24.87 -0.89 23.33
C THR A 21 -24.71 -1.14 21.83
N ARG A 22 -25.52 -0.49 20.97
CA ARG A 22 -25.29 -0.46 19.50
C ARG A 22 -24.32 0.63 19.05
N LEU A 23 -24.15 1.69 19.83
CA LEU A 23 -23.22 2.81 19.58
C LEU A 23 -21.86 2.63 20.30
N GLU A 24 -21.77 1.73 21.28
CA GLU A 24 -20.54 1.29 21.95
C GLU A 24 -20.01 -0.04 21.40
N LYS A 25 -20.25 -0.34 20.12
CA LYS A 25 -19.24 -1.12 19.39
C LYS A 25 -18.04 -0.20 19.30
N THR A 26 -17.01 -0.47 20.09
CA THR A 26 -15.69 0.15 19.97
C THR A 26 -15.39 0.30 18.48
N MET A 27 -15.26 1.54 18.00
CA MET A 27 -14.91 1.78 16.59
C MET A 27 -13.62 1.00 16.34
N GLU A 28 -13.73 -0.06 15.54
CA GLU A 28 -12.59 -0.94 15.26
C GLU A 28 -11.46 -0.07 14.70
N SER A 29 -10.23 -0.29 15.19
CA SER A 29 -9.09 0.43 14.64
C SER A 29 -8.94 0.10 13.16
N LEU A 30 -8.32 0.98 12.37
CA LEU A 30 -8.08 0.70 10.95
C LEU A 30 -7.33 -0.63 10.76
N GLN A 31 -6.39 -0.95 11.66
CA GLN A 31 -5.68 -2.22 11.69
C GLN A 31 -6.62 -3.43 11.85
N GLN A 32 -7.64 -3.32 12.71
CA GLN A 32 -8.66 -4.37 12.88
C GLN A 32 -9.51 -4.52 11.63
N GLN A 33 -9.95 -3.41 11.04
CA GLN A 33 -10.74 -3.41 9.79
C GLN A 33 -9.95 -4.01 8.62
N VAL A 34 -8.67 -3.67 8.48
CA VAL A 34 -7.79 -4.22 7.44
C VAL A 34 -7.53 -5.71 7.66
N ALA A 35 -7.27 -6.15 8.90
CA ALA A 35 -7.12 -7.56 9.22
C ALA A 35 -8.40 -8.37 8.89
N GLN A 36 -9.57 -7.80 9.20
CA GLN A 36 -10.86 -8.40 8.88
C GLN A 36 -11.08 -8.51 7.35
N LEU A 37 -10.73 -7.48 6.58
CA LEU A 37 -10.79 -7.53 5.11
C LEU A 37 -9.83 -8.55 4.51
N LEU A 38 -8.64 -8.71 5.08
CA LEU A 38 -7.69 -9.74 4.64
C LEU A 38 -8.24 -11.17 4.84
N GLU A 39 -8.97 -11.40 5.93
CA GLU A 39 -9.61 -12.70 6.20
C GLU A 39 -10.80 -12.95 5.28
N GLN A 40 -11.68 -11.96 5.11
CA GLN A 40 -12.93 -12.11 4.35
C GLN A 40 -12.72 -12.04 2.83
N GLN A 41 -11.80 -11.20 2.37
CA GLN A 41 -11.56 -10.89 0.95
C GLN A 41 -10.05 -10.84 0.65
N PRO A 42 -9.31 -11.97 0.79
CA PRO A 42 -7.84 -11.98 0.67
C PRO A 42 -7.32 -11.50 -0.70
N THR A 43 -8.13 -11.63 -1.75
CA THR A 43 -7.79 -11.22 -3.12
C THR A 43 -7.90 -9.71 -3.35
N LEU A 44 -8.55 -8.97 -2.43
CA LEU A 44 -8.75 -7.54 -2.56
C LEU A 44 -7.39 -6.82 -2.53
N LEU A 45 -7.17 -5.89 -3.45
CA LEU A 45 -5.95 -5.10 -3.51
C LEU A 45 -5.99 -3.96 -2.48
N PRO A 46 -4.84 -3.47 -1.98
CA PRO A 46 -4.82 -2.35 -1.04
C PRO A 46 -5.59 -1.11 -1.53
N ALA A 47 -5.52 -0.77 -2.82
CA ALA A 47 -6.31 0.31 -3.41
C ALA A 47 -7.84 0.08 -3.27
N ALA A 48 -8.31 -1.14 -3.49
CA ALA A 48 -9.73 -1.47 -3.36
C ALA A 48 -10.18 -1.58 -1.88
N MET A 49 -9.30 -1.99 -0.98
CA MET A 49 -9.53 -1.89 0.47
C MET A 49 -9.67 -0.42 0.90
N ALA A 50 -8.85 0.47 0.33
CA ALA A 50 -8.87 1.90 0.62
C ALA A 50 -10.20 2.54 0.20
N GLU A 51 -10.71 2.17 -0.97
CA GLU A 51 -12.06 2.56 -1.44
C GLU A 51 -13.16 2.06 -0.49
N GLN A 52 -13.10 0.80 -0.04
CA GLN A 52 -14.11 0.23 0.87
C GLN A 52 -14.12 0.90 2.25
N LEU A 53 -12.95 1.24 2.78
CA LEU A 53 -12.79 1.84 4.11
C LEU A 53 -12.76 3.37 4.09
N ASN A 54 -12.84 4.00 2.91
CA ASN A 54 -12.79 5.45 2.73
C ASN A 54 -11.54 6.09 3.38
N VAL A 55 -10.37 5.50 3.11
CA VAL A 55 -9.04 5.96 3.54
C VAL A 55 -8.08 5.96 2.35
N THR A 56 -6.83 6.37 2.52
CA THR A 56 -5.82 6.33 1.44
C THR A 56 -5.24 4.93 1.27
N GLU A 57 -4.62 4.63 0.11
CA GLU A 57 -3.94 3.34 -0.07
C GLU A 57 -2.76 3.17 0.90
N PHE A 58 -2.07 4.27 1.22
CA PHE A 58 -1.02 4.26 2.24
C PHE A 58 -1.57 3.91 3.63
N ASP A 59 -2.74 4.43 4.02
CA ASP A 59 -3.36 4.10 5.32
C ASP A 59 -3.63 2.59 5.43
N ILE A 60 -4.14 1.97 4.36
CA ILE A 60 -4.32 0.52 4.30
C ILE A 60 -2.98 -0.20 4.43
N VAL A 61 -1.97 0.20 3.66
CA VAL A 61 -0.65 -0.45 3.66
C VAL A 61 0.03 -0.32 5.02
N HIS A 62 -0.07 0.83 5.67
CA HIS A 62 0.48 1.08 7.01
C HIS A 62 -0.29 0.31 8.09
N ALA A 63 -1.57 0.01 7.86
CA ALA A 63 -2.41 -0.78 8.76
C ALA A 63 -2.38 -2.31 8.50
N LEU A 64 -1.60 -2.78 7.52
CA LEU A 64 -1.38 -4.22 7.33
C LEU A 64 -0.74 -4.85 8.59
N PRO A 65 -0.94 -6.16 8.83
CA PRO A 65 -0.21 -6.89 9.87
C PRO A 65 1.30 -6.64 9.80
N GLU A 66 1.94 -6.49 10.95
CA GLU A 66 3.35 -6.06 11.07
C GLU A 66 4.30 -6.98 10.28
N GLU A 67 4.00 -8.28 10.19
CA GLU A 67 4.77 -9.24 9.41
C GLU A 67 4.75 -8.95 7.89
N MET A 68 3.70 -8.31 7.39
CA MET A 68 3.46 -8.08 5.96
C MET A 68 4.12 -6.81 5.42
N VAL A 69 4.39 -5.80 6.25
CA VAL A 69 4.84 -4.48 5.78
C VAL A 69 6.05 -3.96 6.56
N ALA A 70 6.93 -3.24 5.88
CA ALA A 70 7.89 -2.33 6.50
C ALA A 70 7.80 -0.99 5.77
N VAL A 71 7.68 0.11 6.51
CA VAL A 71 7.54 1.46 5.94
C VAL A 71 8.81 2.24 6.18
N VAL A 72 9.32 2.87 5.12
CA VAL A 72 10.56 3.64 5.10
C VAL A 72 10.23 5.07 4.70
N ASP A 73 10.94 6.03 5.28
CA ASP A 73 10.84 7.44 4.92
C ASP A 73 11.19 7.65 3.43
N GLY A 74 10.44 8.53 2.76
CA GLY A 74 10.60 8.84 1.33
C GLY A 74 11.98 9.36 0.95
N SER A 75 12.75 9.91 1.90
CA SER A 75 14.14 10.31 1.69
C SER A 75 15.06 9.15 1.27
N HIS A 76 14.68 7.90 1.58
CA HIS A 76 15.42 6.71 1.16
C HIS A 76 15.00 6.18 -0.22
N ALA A 77 14.00 6.79 -0.88
CA ALA A 77 13.50 6.32 -2.17
C ALA A 77 14.59 6.22 -3.24
N GLN A 78 15.47 7.23 -3.35
CA GLN A 78 16.57 7.21 -4.31
C GLN A 78 17.53 6.04 -4.03
N THR A 79 17.95 5.85 -2.78
CA THR A 79 18.87 4.77 -2.38
C THR A 79 18.28 3.39 -2.69
N ILE A 80 16.99 3.19 -2.43
CA ILE A 80 16.29 1.94 -2.78
C ILE A 80 16.34 1.73 -4.29
N LEU A 81 15.94 2.72 -5.09
CA LEU A 81 15.92 2.64 -6.55
C LEU A 81 17.31 2.41 -7.16
N GLU A 82 18.35 3.04 -6.61
CA GLU A 82 19.74 2.86 -7.05
C GLU A 82 20.28 1.45 -6.80
N SER A 83 19.69 0.70 -5.85
CA SER A 83 20.04 -0.71 -5.60
C SER A 83 19.39 -1.68 -6.59
N LEU A 84 18.21 -1.35 -7.14
CA LEU A 84 17.38 -2.25 -7.94
C LEU A 84 18.00 -2.74 -9.26
N PRO A 85 18.88 -2.01 -9.97
CA PRO A 85 19.51 -2.52 -11.18
C PRO A 85 20.27 -3.85 -10.98
N GLU A 86 20.77 -4.10 -9.77
CA GLU A 86 21.49 -5.33 -9.41
C GLU A 86 20.58 -6.49 -9.00
N TRP A 87 19.27 -6.29 -8.97
CA TRP A 87 18.30 -7.32 -8.59
C TRP A 87 17.90 -8.21 -9.77
N GLY A 88 18.16 -7.77 -11.01
CA GLY A 88 17.68 -8.44 -12.22
C GLY A 88 16.24 -8.03 -12.57
N PRO A 89 15.50 -8.86 -13.33
CA PRO A 89 14.16 -8.50 -13.80
C PRO A 89 13.18 -8.23 -12.67
N VAL A 90 12.41 -7.15 -12.78
CA VAL A 90 11.29 -6.80 -11.89
C VAL A 90 10.07 -6.45 -12.75
N THR A 91 8.93 -6.15 -12.12
CA THR A 91 7.76 -5.59 -12.83
C THR A 91 7.36 -4.26 -12.21
N THR A 92 7.61 -3.17 -12.93
CA THR A 92 7.16 -1.83 -12.52
C THR A 92 5.72 -1.61 -12.99
N ILE A 93 4.83 -1.24 -12.07
CA ILE A 93 3.41 -1.05 -12.32
C ILE A 93 2.98 0.34 -11.89
N MET A 94 2.20 1.02 -12.73
CA MET A 94 1.57 2.30 -12.43
C MET A 94 0.13 2.30 -12.90
N THR A 95 -0.73 3.01 -12.16
CA THR A 95 -2.16 3.12 -12.47
C THR A 95 -2.50 4.58 -12.72
N ILE A 96 -3.05 4.89 -13.89
CA ILE A 96 -3.53 6.23 -14.22
C ILE A 96 -4.96 6.11 -14.75
N ALA A 97 -5.92 6.80 -14.11
CA ALA A 97 -7.33 6.80 -14.49
C ALA A 97 -7.93 5.39 -14.67
N GLY A 98 -7.60 4.47 -13.76
CA GLY A 98 -8.04 3.07 -13.82
C GLY A 98 -7.34 2.20 -14.86
N SER A 99 -6.49 2.77 -15.71
CA SER A 99 -5.64 2.01 -16.64
C SER A 99 -4.36 1.58 -15.94
N ILE A 100 -3.99 0.31 -16.08
CA ILE A 100 -2.80 -0.29 -15.47
C ILE A 100 -1.74 -0.46 -16.56
N PHE A 101 -0.53 0.02 -16.30
CA PHE A 101 0.63 -0.13 -17.17
C PHE A 101 1.70 -0.95 -16.45
N GLU A 102 2.22 -1.96 -17.13
CA GLU A 102 3.22 -2.88 -16.57
C GLU A 102 4.45 -2.92 -17.46
N VAL A 103 5.64 -2.76 -16.87
CA VAL A 103 6.93 -2.90 -17.55
C VAL A 103 7.72 -3.99 -16.86
N LYS A 104 7.87 -5.14 -17.55
CA LYS A 104 8.64 -6.29 -17.06
C LYS A 104 10.06 -6.25 -17.65
N ALA A 105 10.99 -5.68 -16.87
CA ALA A 105 12.40 -5.55 -17.23
C ALA A 105 13.24 -5.34 -15.96
N PRO A 106 14.58 -5.47 -16.01
CA PRO A 106 15.43 -4.94 -14.95
C PRO A 106 15.16 -3.45 -14.72
N PHE A 107 15.24 -3.01 -13.46
CA PHE A 107 15.06 -1.59 -13.17
C PHE A 107 16.28 -0.81 -13.68
N PRO A 108 16.09 0.29 -14.43
CA PRO A 108 17.20 1.04 -15.04
C PRO A 108 18.03 1.76 -13.98
N LYS A 109 19.31 1.99 -14.26
CA LYS A 109 20.12 2.96 -13.50
C LYS A 109 19.52 4.36 -13.66
N GLY A 110 19.77 5.26 -12.72
CA GLY A 110 19.35 6.65 -12.86
C GLY A 110 20.37 7.66 -12.37
N LYS A 111 20.13 8.93 -12.72
CA LYS A 111 20.95 10.06 -12.29
C LYS A 111 20.07 11.25 -11.95
N VAL A 112 20.33 11.88 -10.81
CA VAL A 112 19.66 13.13 -10.43
C VAL A 112 20.16 14.26 -11.33
N ALA A 113 19.23 14.90 -12.03
CA ALA A 113 19.48 16.11 -12.80
C ALA A 113 18.16 16.88 -12.99
N ARG A 114 18.24 18.22 -12.98
CA ARG A 114 17.10 19.12 -13.26
C ARG A 114 15.86 18.88 -12.37
N GLY A 115 16.06 18.46 -11.13
CA GLY A 115 14.97 18.24 -10.16
C GLY A 115 14.24 16.90 -10.29
N TYR A 116 14.78 15.95 -11.06
CA TYR A 116 14.27 14.59 -11.21
C TYR A 116 15.38 13.55 -11.04
N TYR A 117 15.00 12.34 -10.66
CA TYR A 117 15.80 11.13 -10.85
C TYR A 117 15.51 10.57 -12.25
N ASN A 118 16.44 10.80 -13.18
CA ASN A 118 16.27 10.46 -14.59
C ASN A 118 16.71 9.03 -14.83
N LEU A 119 15.81 8.19 -15.34
CA LEU A 119 16.08 6.79 -15.64
C LEU A 119 16.85 6.68 -16.96
N MET A 120 17.97 5.97 -16.93
CA MET A 120 18.89 5.72 -18.04
C MET A 120 18.65 4.31 -18.58
N GLY A 121 17.41 4.04 -18.99
CA GLY A 121 17.01 2.74 -19.52
C GLY A 121 17.81 2.33 -20.76
N ARG A 122 18.07 1.03 -20.87
CA ARG A 122 18.48 0.39 -22.13
C ARG A 122 17.25 -0.05 -22.92
N ASP A 123 17.45 -0.54 -24.13
CA ASP A 123 16.37 -1.10 -24.95
C ASP A 123 15.58 -2.16 -24.16
N GLY A 124 14.25 -1.95 -24.07
CA GLY A 124 13.34 -2.80 -23.31
C GLY A 124 13.21 -2.49 -21.82
N GLU A 125 14.05 -1.63 -21.25
CA GLU A 125 13.92 -1.14 -19.87
C GLU A 125 13.00 0.08 -19.79
N LEU A 126 12.54 0.37 -18.56
CA LEU A 126 11.76 1.56 -18.29
C LEU A 126 12.59 2.82 -18.57
N HIS A 127 11.98 3.80 -19.22
CA HIS A 127 12.51 5.14 -19.38
C HIS A 127 11.58 6.13 -18.68
N GLY A 128 12.12 7.22 -18.15
CA GLY A 128 11.30 8.25 -17.51
C GLY A 128 12.08 9.15 -16.55
N HIS A 129 11.32 10.02 -15.89
CA HIS A 129 11.83 11.02 -14.95
C HIS A 129 11.01 10.94 -13.66
N LEU A 130 11.61 10.46 -12.58
CA LEU A 130 10.92 10.29 -11.30
C LEU A 130 11.08 11.54 -10.43
N LYS A 131 9.96 12.09 -9.99
CA LYS A 131 9.92 13.26 -9.09
C LYS A 131 10.00 12.79 -7.64
N LEU A 132 11.18 12.36 -7.20
CA LEU A 132 11.34 11.69 -5.90
C LEU A 132 10.98 12.58 -4.70
N GLU A 133 11.06 13.92 -4.83
CA GLU A 133 10.58 14.85 -3.79
C GLU A 133 9.07 14.75 -3.50
N ASN A 134 8.28 14.19 -4.42
CA ASN A 134 6.86 13.94 -4.19
C ASN A 134 6.60 12.62 -3.47
N ILE A 135 7.63 11.77 -3.26
CA ILE A 135 7.49 10.52 -2.54
C ILE A 135 7.74 10.78 -1.05
N SER A 136 6.69 10.62 -0.25
CA SER A 136 6.73 10.78 1.20
C SER A 136 7.12 9.50 1.93
N HIS A 137 6.73 8.34 1.38
CA HIS A 137 6.99 7.03 1.99
C HIS A 137 7.29 5.98 0.92
N VAL A 138 8.12 5.00 1.29
CA VAL A 138 8.33 3.77 0.52
C VAL A 138 7.97 2.59 1.41
N ALA A 139 7.00 1.77 1.01
CA ALA A 139 6.62 0.57 1.73
C ALA A 139 7.15 -0.69 1.03
N LEU A 140 7.75 -1.60 1.80
CA LEU A 140 8.08 -2.95 1.37
C LEU A 140 6.93 -3.86 1.81
N VAL A 141 6.07 -4.25 0.86
CA VAL A 141 4.85 -5.01 1.13
C VAL A 141 4.98 -6.46 0.69
N SER A 142 4.66 -7.38 1.58
CA SER A 142 4.52 -8.82 1.37
C SER A 142 3.05 -9.22 1.50
N LYS A 143 2.31 -9.11 0.41
CA LYS A 143 0.88 -9.48 0.34
C LYS A 143 0.67 -10.46 -0.81
N PRO A 144 0.04 -11.63 -0.58
CA PRO A 144 -0.31 -12.54 -1.67
C PRO A 144 -1.12 -11.85 -2.77
N PHE A 145 -0.78 -12.16 -4.02
CA PHE A 145 -1.49 -11.69 -5.21
C PHE A 145 -2.03 -12.89 -5.97
N MET A 146 -3.35 -12.94 -6.16
CA MET A 146 -4.05 -14.08 -6.76
C MET A 146 -3.66 -15.44 -6.12
N GLY A 147 -3.56 -15.47 -4.78
CA GLY A 147 -3.24 -16.67 -4.01
C GLY A 147 -1.77 -17.12 -4.05
N ARG A 148 -0.89 -16.38 -4.71
CA ARG A 148 0.56 -16.67 -4.77
C ARG A 148 1.34 -15.68 -3.93
N GLU A 149 2.46 -16.14 -3.37
CA GLU A 149 3.42 -15.26 -2.68
C GLU A 149 3.84 -14.12 -3.62
N SER A 150 3.82 -12.89 -3.10
CA SER A 150 4.11 -11.69 -3.88
C SER A 150 4.66 -10.60 -2.97
N HIS A 151 5.65 -9.87 -3.50
CA HIS A 151 6.33 -8.78 -2.80
C HIS A 151 6.50 -7.60 -3.74
N TYR A 152 6.35 -6.38 -3.22
CA TYR A 152 6.58 -5.16 -3.98
C TYR A 152 7.07 -4.01 -3.12
N PHE A 153 7.80 -3.09 -3.76
CA PHE A 153 8.04 -1.74 -3.25
C PHE A 153 6.90 -0.84 -3.69
N GLY A 154 6.18 -0.21 -2.76
CA GLY A 154 5.16 0.80 -3.04
C GLY A 154 5.70 2.18 -2.72
N PHE A 155 5.62 3.12 -3.67
CA PHE A 155 6.04 4.50 -3.50
C PHE A 155 4.81 5.38 -3.34
N PHE A 156 4.70 6.15 -2.26
CA PHE A 156 3.50 6.88 -1.89
C PHE A 156 3.73 8.38 -1.82
N THR A 157 2.74 9.17 -2.21
CA THR A 157 2.77 10.64 -2.12
C THR A 157 2.44 11.13 -0.72
N ALA A 158 2.64 12.43 -0.46
CA ALA A 158 2.23 13.04 0.82
C ALA A 158 0.70 12.94 1.09
N GLN A 159 -0.09 12.71 0.04
CA GLN A 159 -1.55 12.53 0.11
C GLN A 159 -1.95 11.06 0.34
N GLY A 160 -0.99 10.14 0.49
CA GLY A 160 -1.25 8.71 0.70
C GLY A 160 -1.63 7.94 -0.57
N GLU A 161 -1.52 8.57 -1.74
CA GLU A 161 -1.77 7.94 -3.03
C GLU A 161 -0.57 7.08 -3.45
N ASN A 162 -0.81 5.91 -4.06
CA ASN A 162 0.27 5.12 -4.63
C ASN A 162 0.72 5.72 -5.97
N ALA A 163 1.97 6.17 -6.05
CA ALA A 163 2.56 6.71 -7.28
C ALA A 163 2.89 5.59 -8.28
N PHE A 164 3.56 4.53 -7.81
CA PHE A 164 3.85 3.32 -8.57
C PHE A 164 4.28 2.18 -7.63
N LYS A 165 4.38 0.97 -8.20
CA LYS A 165 4.84 -0.25 -7.53
C LYS A 165 5.97 -0.89 -8.32
N ILE A 166 6.89 -1.55 -7.62
CA ILE A 166 7.90 -2.42 -8.23
C ILE A 166 7.77 -3.81 -7.59
N TYR A 167 7.16 -4.73 -8.33
CA TYR A 167 7.02 -6.13 -7.92
C TYR A 167 8.30 -6.90 -8.21
N LEU A 168 8.64 -7.83 -7.31
CA LEU A 168 9.75 -8.76 -7.54
C LEU A 168 9.49 -9.61 -8.79
N GLY A 169 10.56 -9.91 -9.50
CA GLY A 169 10.54 -10.68 -10.72
C GLY A 169 10.14 -12.13 -10.51
N ARG A 170 9.65 -12.72 -11.60
CA ARG A 170 9.43 -14.15 -11.72
C ARG A 170 10.16 -14.71 -12.92
N ASP A 171 10.71 -15.90 -12.75
CA ASP A 171 11.39 -16.65 -13.80
C ASP A 171 10.41 -17.17 -14.88
N GLU A 172 10.94 -17.94 -15.84
CA GLU A 172 10.14 -18.54 -16.92
C GLU A 172 9.09 -19.55 -16.41
N LYS A 173 9.31 -20.14 -15.23
CA LYS A 173 8.38 -21.06 -14.56
C LYS A 173 7.35 -20.34 -13.69
N ARG A 174 7.40 -19.00 -13.64
CA ARG A 174 6.55 -18.11 -12.83
C ARG A 174 6.82 -18.20 -11.32
N GLU A 175 8.01 -18.65 -10.92
CA GLU A 175 8.46 -18.66 -9.54
C GLU A 175 9.20 -17.36 -9.19
N LEU A 176 9.10 -16.91 -7.94
CA LEU A 176 9.85 -15.73 -7.48
C LEU A 176 11.35 -16.01 -7.54
N ILE A 177 12.14 -14.99 -7.89
CA ILE A 177 13.61 -15.10 -7.89
C ILE A 177 14.11 -15.15 -6.44
N PRO A 178 14.72 -16.27 -5.97
CA PRO A 178 15.04 -16.46 -4.56
C PRO A 178 15.95 -15.38 -3.97
N GLU A 179 16.94 -14.90 -4.74
CA GLU A 179 17.87 -13.86 -4.32
C GLU A 179 17.14 -12.52 -4.08
N GLN A 180 16.13 -12.20 -4.90
CA GLN A 180 15.32 -11.00 -4.71
C GLN A 180 14.48 -11.10 -3.44
N VAL A 181 13.86 -12.26 -3.19
CA VAL A 181 13.06 -12.49 -1.97
C VAL A 181 13.94 -12.35 -0.73
N ALA A 182 15.12 -12.96 -0.73
CA ALA A 182 16.06 -12.89 0.38
C ALA A 182 16.49 -11.44 0.69
N ARG A 183 16.87 -10.67 -0.35
CA ARG A 183 17.23 -9.24 -0.20
C ARG A 183 16.04 -8.41 0.29
N PHE A 184 14.84 -8.63 -0.27
CA PHE A 184 13.62 -7.92 0.12
C PHE A 184 13.25 -8.17 1.59
N LYS A 185 13.31 -9.43 2.04
CA LYS A 185 13.04 -9.79 3.43
C LYS A 185 14.09 -9.24 4.40
N ALA A 186 15.36 -9.22 4.01
CA ALA A 186 16.42 -8.57 4.79
C ALA A 186 16.16 -7.06 4.95
N MET A 187 15.77 -6.38 3.87
CA MET A 187 15.39 -4.96 3.94
C MET A 187 14.14 -4.73 4.80
N GLN A 188 13.12 -5.58 4.70
CA GLN A 188 11.97 -5.51 5.60
C GLN A 188 12.40 -5.60 7.06
N GLN A 189 13.28 -6.54 7.42
CA GLN A 189 13.75 -6.71 8.79
C GLN A 189 14.62 -5.54 9.28
N GLN A 190 15.38 -4.92 8.39
CA GLN A 190 16.17 -3.73 8.71
C GLN A 190 15.30 -2.52 9.08
N HIS A 191 14.13 -2.38 8.45
CA HIS A 191 13.24 -1.23 8.60
C HIS A 191 12.04 -1.46 9.55
N LYS A 192 11.98 -2.60 10.23
CA LYS A 192 11.00 -2.87 11.31
C LYS A 192 11.49 -2.49 12.71
N GLN A 193 12.74 -2.04 12.83
CA GLN A 193 13.38 -1.65 14.09
C GLN A 193 13.21 -0.15 14.32
#